data_AF-A0A952FR10-F1
#
_entry.id   AF-A0A952FR10-F1
#
_cell.length_a   1.000
_cell.length_b   1.000
_cell.length_c   1.000
_cell.angle_alpha   90.00
_cell.angle_beta   90.00
_cell.angle_gamma   90.00
#
_symmetry.space_group_name_H-M   'P 1'
#
loop_
_entity.id
_entity.type
_entity.pdbx_description
1 polymer ?
#
loop_
_entity_poly.entity_id
_entity_poly.type
_entity_poly.pdbx_seq_one_letter_code
_entity_poly.pdbx_strand_id
1 'polypeptide(L)'
;MMDQPWSTLPARKMRRLERAAAFADGPILDPKRIGEALTALIEPGDRVALEGDNQKQADFLSRSLAALDPAQVHDLHLLISTLGRPEHLDLFERGIARKVDFSFAGPQSLRVAQLLEDGKLEIGAIYTYVELYARMFVDLTPQ
;
A
#
# COMPACT_ATOMS: atom_id res chain seq x y z
N MET A 1 -22.64 -22.30 -6.36
CA MET A 1 -21.41 -21.50 -6.53
C MET A 1 -21.44 -21.00 -7.97
N MET A 2 -21.61 -19.70 -8.20
CA MET A 2 -21.36 -19.18 -9.54
C MET A 2 -19.85 -19.17 -9.76
N ASP A 3 -19.39 -19.87 -10.78
CA ASP A 3 -17.99 -19.85 -11.20
C ASP A 3 -17.58 -18.39 -11.44
N GLN A 4 -16.64 -17.88 -10.66
CA GLN A 4 -16.06 -16.59 -10.95
C GLN A 4 -15.32 -16.69 -12.29
N PRO A 5 -15.55 -15.75 -13.23
CA PRO A 5 -14.85 -15.78 -14.50
C PRO A 5 -13.33 -15.70 -14.28
N TRP A 6 -12.57 -16.55 -14.97
CA TRP A 6 -11.11 -16.65 -14.85
C TRP A 6 -10.36 -15.33 -15.13
N SER A 7 -11.07 -14.33 -15.68
CA SER A 7 -10.56 -13.02 -16.08
C SER A 7 -10.87 -11.89 -15.10
N THR A 8 -11.36 -12.17 -13.89
CA THR A 8 -11.68 -11.13 -12.88
C THR A 8 -10.50 -10.19 -12.58
N LEU A 9 -9.31 -10.73 -12.33
CA LEU A 9 -8.11 -9.93 -12.03
C LEU A 9 -7.63 -9.09 -13.23
N PRO A 10 -7.45 -9.67 -14.45
CA PRO A 10 -7.15 -8.88 -15.64
C PRO A 10 -8.18 -7.77 -15.91
N ALA A 11 -9.47 -8.06 -15.76
CA ALA A 11 -10.53 -7.07 -15.96
C ALA A 11 -10.49 -5.96 -14.91
N ARG A 12 -10.20 -6.27 -13.64
CA ARG A 12 -10.01 -5.27 -12.57
C ARG A 12 -8.82 -4.36 -12.88
N LYS A 13 -7.69 -4.93 -13.28
CA LYS A 13 -6.50 -4.16 -13.71
C LYS A 13 -6.83 -3.25 -14.89
N MET A 14 -7.54 -3.74 -15.90
CA MET A 14 -7.88 -2.93 -17.07
C MET A 14 -8.71 -1.69 -16.69
N ARG A 15 -9.76 -1.86 -15.87
CA ARG A 15 -10.57 -0.73 -15.39
C ARG A 15 -9.76 0.31 -14.64
N ARG A 16 -8.80 -0.11 -13.80
CA ARG A 16 -7.88 0.79 -13.08
C ARG A 16 -7.02 1.60 -14.06
N LEU A 17 -6.45 0.93 -15.07
CA LEU A 17 -5.64 1.57 -16.10
C LEU A 17 -6.45 2.56 -16.95
N GLU A 18 -7.69 2.21 -17.30
CA GLU A 18 -8.60 3.11 -18.03
C GLU A 18 -8.89 4.38 -17.23
N ARG A 19 -9.16 4.28 -15.91
CA ARG A 19 -9.33 5.45 -15.04
C ARG A 19 -8.07 6.32 -14.97
N ALA A 20 -6.89 5.68 -14.94
CA ALA A 20 -5.62 6.38 -14.79
C ALA A 20 -5.07 6.96 -16.10
N ALA A 21 -5.63 6.58 -17.25
CA ALA A 21 -5.14 6.98 -18.57
C ALA A 21 -5.06 8.50 -18.77
N ALA A 22 -5.95 9.27 -18.13
CA ALA A 22 -5.94 10.73 -18.18
C ALA A 22 -4.73 11.40 -17.48
N PHE A 23 -3.94 10.63 -16.73
CA PHE A 23 -2.78 11.10 -15.97
C PHE A 23 -1.46 10.49 -16.50
N ALA A 24 -1.51 9.76 -17.61
CA ALA A 24 -0.40 8.98 -18.14
C ALA A 24 -0.15 9.25 -19.63
N ASP A 25 1.11 9.18 -20.05
CA ASP A 25 1.53 8.99 -21.44
C ASP A 25 2.17 7.61 -21.56
N GLY A 26 1.39 6.63 -22.03
CA GLY A 26 1.78 5.22 -22.01
C GLY A 26 2.15 4.77 -20.59
N PRO A 27 3.39 4.32 -20.34
CA PRO A 27 3.84 3.89 -19.01
C PRO A 27 4.30 5.05 -18.10
N ILE A 28 4.30 6.30 -18.57
CA ILE A 28 4.85 7.45 -17.84
C ILE A 28 3.70 8.22 -17.18
N LEU A 29 3.69 8.30 -15.85
CA LEU A 29 2.75 9.15 -15.09
C LEU A 29 3.30 10.57 -14.97
N ASP A 30 2.43 11.58 -15.10
CA ASP A 30 2.81 12.97 -14.80
C ASP A 30 3.06 13.12 -13.29
N PRO A 31 4.29 13.44 -12.85
CA PRO A 31 4.61 13.58 -11.43
C PRO A 31 3.76 14.64 -10.71
N LYS A 32 3.28 15.66 -11.43
CA LYS A 32 2.41 16.71 -10.85
C LYS A 32 1.00 16.20 -10.55
N ARG A 33 0.59 15.11 -11.21
CA ARG A 33 -0.74 14.49 -11.10
C ARG A 33 -0.67 13.13 -10.41
N ILE A 34 0.42 12.85 -9.71
CA ILE A 34 0.64 11.55 -9.06
C ILE A 34 -0.48 11.22 -8.05
N GLY A 35 -1.00 12.22 -7.32
CA GLY A 35 -2.10 12.00 -6.38
C GLY A 35 -3.38 11.54 -7.08
N GLU A 36 -3.72 12.16 -8.21
CA GLU A 36 -4.87 11.78 -9.04
C GLU A 36 -4.67 10.37 -9.62
N ALA A 37 -3.47 10.07 -10.12
CA ALA A 37 -3.13 8.75 -10.65
C ALA A 37 -3.22 7.65 -9.58
N LEU A 38 -2.66 7.88 -8.38
CA LEU A 38 -2.72 6.92 -7.27
C LEU A 38 -4.17 6.70 -6.81
N THR A 39 -4.97 7.77 -6.71
CA THR A 39 -6.40 7.68 -6.37
C THR A 39 -7.19 6.90 -7.43
N ALA A 40 -6.83 7.01 -8.70
CA ALA A 40 -7.48 6.27 -9.78
C ALA A 40 -7.08 4.77 -9.82
N LEU A 41 -5.83 4.47 -9.44
CA LEU A 41 -5.24 3.13 -9.52
C LEU A 41 -5.53 2.26 -8.28
N ILE A 42 -5.48 2.85 -7.09
CA ILE A 42 -5.62 2.15 -5.81
C ILE A 42 -7.08 2.21 -5.38
N GLU A 43 -7.64 1.09 -4.93
CA GLU A 43 -8.98 1.03 -4.37
C GLU A 43 -8.93 0.81 -2.85
N PRO A 44 -9.94 1.27 -2.09
CA PRO A 44 -10.02 0.97 -0.67
C PRO A 44 -9.94 -0.53 -0.37
N GLY A 45 -9.20 -0.88 0.67
CA GLY A 45 -8.97 -2.28 1.06
C GLY A 45 -7.92 -3.02 0.24
N ASP A 46 -7.28 -2.38 -0.74
CA ASP A 46 -6.22 -3.03 -1.51
C ASP A 46 -5.03 -3.46 -0.63
N ARG A 47 -4.41 -4.58 -1.04
CA ARG A 47 -3.12 -5.01 -0.52
C ARG A 47 -2.01 -4.36 -1.35
N VAL A 48 -1.32 -3.40 -0.75
CA VAL A 48 -0.31 -2.58 -1.42
C VAL A 48 1.07 -2.94 -0.92
N ALA A 49 1.90 -3.48 -1.82
CA ALA A 49 3.33 -3.61 -1.56
C ALA A 49 3.98 -2.23 -1.71
N LEU A 50 4.49 -1.69 -0.60
CA LEU A 50 5.14 -0.38 -0.57
C LEU A 50 6.63 -0.56 -0.32
N GLU A 51 7.46 -0.05 -1.24
CA GLU A 51 8.90 -0.17 -1.12
C GLU A 51 9.45 0.72 0.01
N GLY A 52 9.82 0.05 1.10
CA GLY A 52 10.80 0.53 2.06
C GLY A 52 11.72 -0.63 2.38
N ASP A 53 12.84 -0.74 1.66
CA ASP A 53 13.83 -1.79 1.95
C ASP A 53 14.81 -1.30 3.04
N ASN A 54 15.93 -1.99 3.25
CA ASN A 54 16.89 -1.60 4.28
C ASN A 54 17.67 -0.30 3.95
N GLN A 55 17.64 0.17 2.70
CA GLN A 55 18.40 1.32 2.20
C GLN A 55 17.56 2.25 1.30
N LYS A 56 16.98 1.71 0.22
CA LYS A 56 16.16 2.41 -0.76
C LYS A 56 14.72 2.51 -0.28
N GLN A 57 14.16 3.70 -0.45
CA GLN A 57 12.78 4.03 -0.09
C GLN A 57 12.11 4.64 -1.32
N ALA A 58 10.88 4.26 -1.64
CA ALA A 58 10.06 4.96 -2.64
C ALA A 58 9.40 6.21 -2.03
N ASP A 59 10.22 7.11 -1.49
CA ASP A 59 9.81 8.22 -0.63
C ASP A 59 8.86 9.21 -1.32
N PHE A 60 9.02 9.43 -2.63
CA PHE A 60 8.09 10.25 -3.41
C PHE A 60 6.68 9.64 -3.41
N LEU A 61 6.57 8.32 -3.62
CA LEU A 61 5.30 7.63 -3.69
C LEU A 61 4.67 7.45 -2.31
N SER A 62 5.45 7.14 -1.27
CA SER A 62 4.92 7.00 0.09
C SER A 62 4.38 8.33 0.63
N ARG A 63 5.10 9.44 0.40
CA ARG A 63 4.59 10.79 0.75
C ARG A 63 3.34 11.17 -0.06
N SER A 64 3.32 10.85 -1.36
CA SER A 64 2.16 11.13 -2.22
C SER A 64 0.93 10.32 -1.81
N LEU A 65 1.12 9.05 -1.45
CA LEU A 65 0.07 8.16 -0.94
C LEU A 65 -0.46 8.66 0.40
N ALA A 66 0.45 9.04 1.31
CA ALA A 66 0.07 9.62 2.59
C ALA A 66 -0.73 10.91 2.40
N ALA A 67 -0.51 11.67 1.32
CA ALA A 67 -1.20 12.93 1.04
C ALA A 67 -2.64 12.79 0.53
N LEU A 68 -3.08 11.58 0.15
CA LEU A 68 -4.40 11.36 -0.44
C LEU A 68 -5.56 11.64 0.52
N ASP A 69 -6.76 11.72 -0.06
CA ASP A 69 -8.02 11.87 0.66
C ASP A 69 -8.51 10.51 1.20
N PRO A 70 -8.61 10.33 2.52
CA PRO A 70 -9.07 9.08 3.12
C PRO A 70 -10.54 8.75 2.82
N ALA A 71 -11.34 9.71 2.31
CA ALA A 71 -12.67 9.37 1.82
C ALA A 71 -12.66 8.58 0.50
N GLN A 72 -11.54 8.62 -0.24
CA GLN A 72 -11.38 7.97 -1.54
C GLN A 72 -10.46 6.74 -1.49
N VAL A 73 -9.42 6.79 -0.67
CA VAL A 73 -8.47 5.69 -0.47
C VAL A 73 -8.29 5.43 1.02
N HIS A 74 -8.79 4.31 1.51
CA HIS A 74 -8.75 3.94 2.92
C HIS A 74 -8.64 2.43 3.11
N ASP A 75 -8.44 2.00 4.36
CA ASP A 75 -8.35 0.61 4.77
C ASP A 75 -7.29 -0.22 4.02
N LEU A 76 -6.25 0.44 3.49
CA LEU A 76 -5.18 -0.27 2.80
C LEU A 76 -4.49 -1.26 3.74
N HIS A 77 -4.13 -2.42 3.17
CA HIS A 77 -3.29 -3.41 3.81
C HIS A 77 -1.88 -3.30 3.22
N LEU A 78 -0.96 -2.70 3.97
CA LEU A 78 0.41 -2.49 3.54
C LEU A 78 1.27 -3.74 3.75
N LEU A 79 2.05 -4.07 2.73
CA LEU A 79 3.13 -5.06 2.81
C LEU A 79 4.43 -4.30 2.63
N ILE A 80 5.22 -4.18 3.69
CA ILE A 80 6.44 -3.36 3.69
C ILE A 80 7.55 -4.05 4.47
N SER A 81 8.70 -4.27 3.83
CA SER A 81 9.80 -4.96 4.50
C SER A 81 10.35 -4.16 5.68
N THR A 82 10.58 -2.85 5.50
CA THR A 82 11.10 -1.94 6.54
C THR A 82 10.20 -0.72 6.75
N LEU A 83 9.62 -0.61 7.95
CA LEU A 83 8.97 0.61 8.44
C LEU A 83 10.02 1.62 8.92
N GLY A 84 10.81 2.15 7.99
CA GLY A 84 11.94 3.04 8.30
C GLY A 84 11.62 4.53 8.37
N ARG A 85 10.51 4.96 7.75
CA ARG A 85 10.22 6.36 7.46
C ARG A 85 8.96 6.84 8.19
N PRO A 86 8.93 8.10 8.71
CA PRO A 86 7.73 8.64 9.35
C PRO A 86 6.49 8.57 8.47
N GLU A 87 6.62 8.85 7.18
CA GLU A 87 5.51 8.85 6.21
C GLU A 87 4.86 7.46 6.03
N HIS A 88 5.53 6.37 6.41
CA HIS A 88 4.91 5.05 6.43
C HIS A 88 3.85 4.93 7.52
N LEU A 89 4.06 5.59 8.66
CA LEU A 89 3.13 5.58 9.79
C LEU A 89 2.06 6.67 9.69
N ASP A 90 2.35 7.77 8.97
CA ASP A 90 1.36 8.80 8.63
C ASP A 90 0.16 8.21 7.87
N LEU A 91 0.36 7.16 7.07
CA LEU A 91 -0.70 6.43 6.36
C LEU A 91 -1.76 5.88 7.33
N PHE A 92 -1.35 5.40 8.50
CA PHE A 92 -2.26 4.85 9.51
C PHE A 92 -2.92 5.96 10.33
N GLU A 93 -2.14 6.99 10.71
CA GLU A 93 -2.66 8.15 11.43
C GLU A 93 -3.75 8.89 10.66
N ARG A 94 -3.62 8.94 9.34
CA ARG A 94 -4.58 9.60 8.43
C ARG A 94 -5.74 8.70 7.99
N GLY A 95 -5.75 7.42 8.38
CA GLY A 95 -6.79 6.46 7.97
C GLY A 95 -6.70 6.00 6.52
N ILE A 96 -5.56 6.21 5.85
CA ILE A 96 -5.30 5.67 4.50
C ILE A 96 -5.05 4.16 4.60
N ALA A 97 -4.22 3.74 5.56
CA ALA A 97 -3.91 2.34 5.82
C ALA A 97 -4.51 1.89 7.15
N ARG A 98 -4.86 0.60 7.22
CA ARG A 98 -5.40 -0.04 8.42
C ARG A 98 -4.52 -1.16 8.92
N LYS A 99 -4.02 -2.00 8.01
CA LYS A 99 -3.27 -3.21 8.36
C LYS A 99 -1.86 -3.18 7.79
N VAL A 100 -0.89 -3.77 8.49
CA VAL A 100 0.48 -3.92 8.03
C VAL A 100 1.04 -5.32 8.29
N ASP A 101 1.74 -5.85 7.30
CA ASP A 101 2.65 -6.99 7.43
C ASP A 101 4.07 -6.50 7.10
N PHE A 102 5.02 -6.70 8.03
CA PHE A 102 6.36 -6.13 7.91
C PHE A 102 7.46 -7.02 8.49
N SER A 103 8.73 -6.67 8.24
CA SER A 103 9.88 -7.40 8.76
C SER A 103 10.72 -6.62 9.77
N PHE A 104 10.88 -5.32 9.58
CA PHE A 104 11.73 -4.49 10.44
C PHE A 104 11.10 -3.12 10.70
N ALA A 105 11.08 -2.66 11.96
CA ALA A 105 10.50 -1.35 12.33
C ALA A 105 11.53 -0.31 12.78
N GLY A 106 12.78 -0.71 13.03
CA GLY A 106 13.88 0.20 13.35
C GLY A 106 13.52 1.34 14.32
N PRO A 107 13.80 2.62 13.97
CA PRO A 107 13.48 3.79 14.79
C PRO A 107 11.97 4.04 15.00
N GLN A 108 11.10 3.47 14.16
CA GLN A 108 9.65 3.69 14.22
C GLN A 108 8.94 2.73 15.19
N SER A 109 9.65 1.78 15.82
CA SER A 109 9.07 0.74 16.68
C SER A 109 8.16 1.28 17.80
N LEU A 110 8.56 2.37 18.47
CA LEU A 110 7.73 3.02 19.49
C LEU A 110 6.43 3.59 18.90
N ARG A 111 6.51 4.22 17.73
CA ARG A 111 5.33 4.81 17.07
C ARG A 111 4.41 3.72 16.52
N VAL A 112 4.94 2.58 16.06
CA VAL A 112 4.14 1.39 15.73
C VAL A 112 3.35 0.92 16.95
N ALA A 113 4.00 0.78 18.11
CA ALA A 113 3.33 0.35 19.35
C ALA A 113 2.21 1.32 19.77
N GLN A 114 2.46 2.63 19.67
CA GLN A 114 1.44 3.63 19.99
C GLN A 114 0.23 3.55 19.05
N LEU A 115 0.45 3.43 17.73
CA LEU A 115 -0.65 3.34 16.78
C LEU A 115 -1.46 2.05 16.89
N LEU A 116 -0.81 0.97 17.34
CA LEU A 116 -1.48 -0.28 17.70
C LEU A 116 -2.36 -0.09 18.94
N GLU A 117 -1.83 0.55 19.99
CA GLU A 117 -2.58 0.85 21.23
C GLU A 117 -3.78 1.79 20.96
N ASP A 118 -3.60 2.81 20.13
CA ASP A 118 -4.64 3.74 19.69
C ASP A 118 -5.68 3.08 18.77
N GLY A 119 -5.48 1.81 18.37
CA GLY A 119 -6.36 1.08 17.46
C GLY A 119 -6.39 1.64 16.04
N LYS A 120 -5.36 2.38 15.61
CA LYS A 120 -5.22 2.96 14.27
C LYS A 120 -4.48 2.04 13.29
N LEU A 121 -3.60 1.19 13.81
CA LEU A 121 -2.79 0.24 13.05
C LEU A 121 -3.07 -1.19 13.53
N GLU A 122 -3.30 -2.09 12.60
CA GLU A 122 -3.39 -3.54 12.84
C GLU A 122 -2.14 -4.24 12.30
N ILE A 123 -1.53 -5.10 13.10
CA ILE A 123 -0.40 -5.94 12.65
C ILE A 123 -0.97 -7.28 12.19
N GLY A 124 -0.69 -7.68 10.95
CA GLY A 124 -0.92 -9.04 10.47
C GLY A 124 0.06 -10.00 11.15
N ALA A 125 1.31 -9.95 10.74
CA ALA A 125 2.43 -10.59 11.40
C ALA A 125 3.75 -9.82 11.18
N ILE A 126 4.75 -10.21 11.96
CA ILE A 126 6.13 -9.76 11.79
C ILE A 126 6.92 -10.94 11.21
N TYR A 127 7.49 -10.76 10.03
CA TYR A 127 8.14 -11.82 9.26
C TYR A 127 9.64 -11.61 9.13
N THR A 128 10.36 -12.66 8.74
CA THR A 128 11.65 -12.43 8.08
C THR A 128 11.43 -11.89 6.65
N TYR A 129 12.43 -11.21 6.07
CA TYR A 129 12.27 -10.60 4.74
C TYR A 129 11.82 -11.60 3.66
N VAL A 130 12.51 -12.74 3.58
CA VAL A 130 12.24 -13.76 2.56
C VAL A 130 10.87 -14.40 2.74
N GLU A 131 10.43 -14.55 4.00
CA GLU A 131 9.10 -15.05 4.31
C GLU A 131 8.01 -14.09 3.82
N LEU A 132 8.10 -12.79 4.13
CA LEU A 132 7.14 -11.80 3.65
C LEU A 132 7.03 -11.83 2.12
N TYR A 133 8.16 -11.89 1.41
CA TYR A 133 8.16 -11.99 -0.05
C TYR A 133 7.53 -13.28 -0.56
N ALA A 134 7.78 -14.43 0.08
CA ALA A 134 7.14 -15.69 -0.29
C ALA A 134 5.61 -15.63 -0.12
N ARG A 135 5.14 -15.01 0.96
CA ARG A 135 3.70 -14.85 1.26
C ARG A 135 2.98 -14.00 0.19
N MET A 136 3.68 -13.04 -0.44
CA MET A 136 3.11 -12.26 -1.56
C MET A 136 2.72 -13.11 -2.77
N PHE A 137 3.18 -14.35 -2.89
CA PHE A 137 2.80 -15.27 -3.97
C PHE A 137 1.75 -16.30 -3.54
N VAL A 138 1.31 -16.29 -2.28
CA VAL A 138 0.42 -17.31 -1.72
C VAL A 138 -0.85 -16.68 -1.13
N ASP A 139 -0.73 -15.99 -0.01
CA ASP A 139 -1.88 -15.53 0.79
C ASP A 139 -1.86 -14.01 1.05
N LEU A 140 -0.73 -13.35 0.83
CA LEU A 140 -0.57 -11.89 0.86
C LEU A 140 -0.41 -11.28 -0.54
N THR A 141 -1.03 -11.87 -1.58
CA THR A 141 -0.87 -11.37 -2.96
C THR A 141 -1.32 -9.93 -3.15
N PRO A 142 -0.44 -8.99 -3.54
CA PRO A 142 -0.82 -7.61 -3.83
C PRO A 142 -1.95 -7.52 -4.87
N GLN A 143 -2.77 -6.47 -4.80
CA GLN A 143 -4.00 -6.32 -5.61
C GLN A 143 -4.05 -5.04 -6.45
#